data_AF-A0A2D3RCL4-F1
#
_entry.id   AF-A0A2D3RCL4-F1
#
_cell.length_a   1.000
_cell.length_b   1.000
_cell.length_c   1.000
_cell.angle_alpha   90.00
_cell.angle_beta   90.00
_cell.angle_gamma   90.00
#
_symmetry.space_group_name_H-M   'P 1'
#
loop_
_entity.id
_entity.type
_entity.pdbx_description
1 polymer ?
#
loop_
_entity_poly.entity_id
_entity_poly.type
_entity_poly.pdbx_seq_one_letter_code
_entity_poly.pdbx_strand_id
1 'polypeptide(L)'
;MMMDEKLRGGSLWVAIMAATLALVSVFSSVAREIFIQPVLYTTIAAVFVLFMRIISCKAYRSGIDNIDLAMQGTDPWPGRWKKLSDPEWGLFGRNCGTPLILKVRAILFLGSIPVAFMQNWLGPEIFYLWFAATLLSLELSLMYAALHGTSEEI
;
A
#
# COMPACT_ATOMS: atom_id res chain seq x y z
N MET A 1 3.81 14.32 -13.36
CA MET A 1 3.63 13.04 -14.09
C MET A 1 4.90 12.19 -14.08
N MET A 2 5.95 12.46 -14.87
CA MET A 2 7.13 11.58 -14.93
C MET A 2 7.85 11.38 -13.57
N MET A 3 7.89 12.42 -12.73
CA MET A 3 8.47 12.32 -11.38
C MET A 3 7.63 11.45 -10.44
N ASP A 4 6.31 11.53 -10.54
CA ASP A 4 5.39 10.76 -9.69
C ASP A 4 5.36 9.28 -10.10
N GLU A 5 5.52 8.98 -11.39
CA GLU A 5 5.69 7.62 -11.89
C GLU A 5 6.97 6.97 -11.35
N LYS A 6 8.10 7.70 -11.40
CA LYS A 6 9.37 7.24 -10.83
C LYS A 6 9.26 7.03 -9.32
N LEU A 7 8.61 7.95 -8.61
CA LEU A 7 8.39 7.84 -7.16
C LEU A 7 7.55 6.61 -6.82
N ARG A 8 6.46 6.38 -7.55
CA ARG A 8 5.58 5.21 -7.37
C ARG A 8 6.29 3.89 -7.70
N GLY A 9 7.04 3.86 -8.80
CA GLY A 9 7.84 2.69 -9.18
C GLY A 9 8.94 2.37 -8.17
N GLY A 10 9.68 3.39 -7.71
CA GLY A 10 10.70 3.24 -6.67
C GLY A 10 10.12 2.75 -5.35
N SER A 11 9.02 3.34 -4.91
CA SER A 11 8.35 2.94 -3.66
C SER A 11 7.74 1.53 -3.75
N LEU A 12 7.29 1.10 -4.93
CA LEU A 12 6.83 -0.28 -5.15
C LEU A 12 7.98 -1.27 -4.96
N TRP A 13 9.17 -0.96 -5.49
CA TRP A 13 10.36 -1.78 -5.25
C TRP A 13 10.76 -1.80 -3.78
N VAL A 14 10.67 -0.68 -3.07
CA VAL A 14 10.89 -0.63 -1.62
C VAL A 14 9.91 -1.55 -0.88
N ALA A 15 8.61 -1.52 -1.22
CA ALA A 15 7.62 -2.40 -0.61
C ALA A 15 7.92 -3.88 -0.86
N ILE A 16 8.29 -4.25 -2.10
CA ILE A 16 8.66 -5.63 -2.45
C ILE A 16 9.90 -6.07 -1.68
N MET A 17 10.95 -5.25 -1.65
CA MET A 17 12.20 -5.57 -0.96
C MET A 17 11.98 -5.70 0.55
N ALA A 18 11.19 -4.82 1.16
CA ALA A 18 10.82 -4.91 2.56
C ALA A 18 10.05 -6.20 2.88
N ALA A 19 9.08 -6.57 2.03
CA ALA A 19 8.32 -7.82 2.18
C ALA A 19 9.22 -9.06 2.06
N THR A 20 10.06 -9.10 1.03
CA THR A 20 10.99 -10.20 0.80
C THR A 20 11.99 -10.33 1.94
N LEU A 21 12.55 -9.20 2.42
CA LEU A 21 13.49 -9.21 3.52
C LEU A 21 12.84 -9.66 4.83
N ALA A 22 11.59 -9.25 5.09
CA ALA A 22 10.82 -9.72 6.23
C ALA A 22 10.68 -11.27 6.22
N LEU A 23 10.38 -11.86 5.05
CA LEU A 23 10.30 -13.32 4.90
C LEU A 23 11.67 -14.00 5.06
N VAL A 24 12.71 -13.49 4.42
CA VAL A 24 14.07 -14.07 4.50
C VAL A 24 14.60 -14.04 5.92
N SER A 25 14.27 -12.98 6.68
CA SER A 25 14.70 -12.81 8.07
C SER A 25 14.06 -13.82 9.04
N VAL A 26 12.98 -14.49 8.64
CA VAL A 26 12.43 -15.64 9.38
C VAL A 26 13.40 -16.82 9.37
N PHE A 27 14.15 -17.00 8.28
CA PHE A 27 15.03 -18.14 8.07
C PHE A 27 16.52 -17.82 8.27
N SER A 28 16.89 -16.54 8.39
CA SER A 28 18.27 -16.09 8.52
C SER A 28 18.42 -15.01 9.59
N SER A 29 19.08 -15.36 10.69
CA SER A 29 19.44 -14.41 11.77
C SER A 29 20.37 -13.31 11.28
N VAL A 30 21.29 -13.62 10.36
CA VAL A 30 22.22 -12.65 9.76
C VAL A 30 21.46 -11.58 8.97
N ALA A 31 20.44 -11.98 8.20
CA ALA A 31 19.60 -11.02 7.49
C ALA A 31 18.84 -10.11 8.46
N ARG A 32 18.35 -10.70 9.56
CA ARG A 32 17.61 -10.00 10.60
C ARG A 32 18.44 -8.91 11.28
N GLU A 33 19.66 -9.22 11.71
CA GLU A 33 20.50 -8.31 12.48
C GLU A 33 21.06 -7.16 11.63
N ILE A 34 21.43 -7.45 10.38
CA ILE A 34 22.13 -6.48 9.54
C ILE A 34 21.15 -5.57 8.78
N PHE A 35 20.04 -6.12 8.27
CA PHE A 35 19.23 -5.43 7.27
C PHE A 35 17.86 -4.98 7.74
N ILE A 36 17.27 -5.56 8.79
CA ILE A 36 15.89 -5.22 9.20
C ILE A 36 15.77 -3.73 9.56
N GLN A 37 16.61 -3.21 10.45
CA GLN A 37 16.48 -1.82 10.89
C GLN A 37 16.69 -0.80 9.76
N PRO A 38 17.77 -0.88 8.95
CA PRO A 38 17.94 0.04 7.83
C PRO A 38 16.78 0.00 6.82
N VAL A 39 16.28 -1.19 6.50
CA VAL A 39 15.18 -1.34 5.55
C VAL A 39 13.86 -0.87 6.17
N LEU A 40 13.65 -1.07 7.47
CA LEU A 40 12.49 -0.53 8.18
C LEU A 40 12.46 1.00 8.13
N TYR A 41 13.57 1.67 8.45
CA TYR A 41 13.64 3.13 8.42
C TYR A 41 13.45 3.70 7.02
N THR A 42 14.05 3.08 5.99
CA THR A 42 13.84 3.53 4.60
C THR A 42 12.41 3.30 4.14
N THR A 43 11.77 2.21 4.56
CA THR A 43 10.36 1.93 4.26
C THR A 43 9.44 2.94 4.94
N ILE A 44 9.64 3.22 6.23
CA ILE A 44 8.87 4.24 6.97
C ILE A 44 9.06 5.62 6.35
N ALA A 45 10.29 5.98 5.96
CA ALA A 45 10.55 7.24 5.27
C ALA A 45 9.81 7.32 3.93
N ALA A 46 9.76 6.24 3.16
CA ALA A 46 9.01 6.18 1.92
C ALA A 46 7.49 6.36 2.16
N VAL A 47 6.93 5.70 3.18
CA VAL A 47 5.53 5.88 3.60
C VAL A 47 5.27 7.34 3.91
N PHE A 48 6.09 7.95 4.77
CA PHE A 48 5.91 9.36 5.14
C PHE A 48 6.01 10.30 3.94
N VAL A 49 6.95 10.07 3.03
CA VAL A 49 7.10 10.86 1.79
C VAL A 49 5.87 10.73 0.90
N LEU A 50 5.36 9.51 0.69
CA LEU A 50 4.15 9.30 -0.12
C LEU A 50 2.93 9.91 0.55
N PHE A 51 2.74 9.70 1.85
CA PHE A 51 1.67 10.30 2.62
C PHE A 51 1.67 11.84 2.50
N MET A 52 2.82 12.48 2.75
CA MET A 52 2.97 13.93 2.63
C MET A 52 2.69 14.40 1.19
N ARG A 53 3.09 13.62 0.19
CA ARG A 53 2.81 13.91 -1.22
C ARG A 53 1.31 13.84 -1.53
N ILE A 54 0.60 12.83 -1.02
CA ILE A 54 -0.84 12.65 -1.18
C ILE A 54 -1.60 13.84 -0.59
N ILE A 55 -1.30 14.24 0.65
CA ILE A 55 -2.01 15.33 1.32
C ILE A 55 -1.63 16.72 0.77
N SER A 56 -0.39 16.91 0.31
CA SER A 56 0.07 18.23 -0.13
C SER A 56 -0.33 18.52 -1.58
N CYS A 57 -0.35 17.51 -2.43
CA CYS A 57 -0.66 17.67 -3.85
C CYS A 57 -2.16 17.85 -4.08
N LYS A 58 -2.55 18.95 -4.74
CA LYS A 58 -3.94 19.22 -5.08
C LYS A 58 -4.55 18.14 -5.99
N ALA A 59 -3.76 17.60 -6.92
CA ALA A 59 -4.23 16.56 -7.85
C ALA A 59 -4.63 15.27 -7.12
N TYR A 60 -3.81 14.82 -6.16
CA TYR A 60 -4.13 13.64 -5.36
C TYR A 60 -5.34 13.85 -4.46
N ARG A 61 -5.43 15.01 -3.80
CA ARG A 61 -6.61 15.34 -2.98
C ARG A 61 -7.90 15.35 -3.79
N SER A 62 -7.92 16.09 -4.90
CA SER A 62 -9.09 16.14 -5.78
C SER A 62 -9.46 14.76 -6.34
N GLY A 63 -8.46 13.92 -6.65
CA GLY A 63 -8.68 12.55 -7.06
C GLY A 63 -9.31 11.68 -5.97
N ILE A 64 -8.86 11.83 -4.72
CA ILE A 64 -9.43 11.14 -3.56
C ILE A 64 -10.87 11.59 -3.31
N ASP A 65 -11.16 12.89 -3.40
CA ASP A 65 -12.52 13.41 -3.26
C ASP A 65 -13.45 12.82 -4.35
N ASN A 66 -12.96 12.73 -5.60
CA ASN A 66 -13.73 12.12 -6.68
C ASN A 66 -13.92 10.59 -6.49
N ILE A 67 -12.93 9.89 -5.94
CA ILE A 67 -13.07 8.48 -5.57
C ILE A 67 -14.12 8.31 -4.49
N ASP A 68 -14.09 9.15 -3.46
CA ASP A 68 -15.06 9.08 -2.37
C ASP A 68 -16.49 9.28 -2.91
N LEU A 69 -16.69 10.26 -3.79
CA LEU A 69 -17.95 10.45 -4.52
C LEU A 69 -18.32 9.22 -5.38
N ALA A 70 -17.38 8.65 -6.13
CA ALA A 70 -17.62 7.48 -6.96
C ALA A 70 -17.95 6.22 -6.13
N MET A 71 -17.30 6.05 -4.97
CA MET A 71 -17.57 4.96 -4.04
C MET A 71 -18.93 5.11 -3.36
N GLN A 72 -19.33 6.34 -3.02
CA GLN A 72 -20.65 6.66 -2.47
C GLN A 72 -21.77 6.38 -3.48
N GLY A 73 -21.53 6.66 -4.76
CA GLY A 73 -22.54 6.50 -5.81
C GLY A 73 -23.75 7.40 -5.54
N THR A 74 -24.96 6.83 -5.52
CA THR A 74 -26.21 7.55 -5.22
C THR A 74 -26.65 7.45 -3.76
N ASP A 75 -25.89 6.77 -2.89
CA ASP A 75 -26.26 6.57 -1.48
C ASP A 75 -25.96 7.84 -0.65
N PRO A 76 -26.91 8.33 0.18
CA PRO A 76 -26.62 9.37 1.16
C PRO A 76 -25.73 8.83 2.30
N TRP A 77 -24.89 9.71 2.82
CA TRP A 77 -23.75 9.41 3.71
C TRP A 77 -24.10 8.72 5.06
N PRO A 78 -23.21 7.84 5.59
CA PRO A 78 -22.06 7.24 4.91
C PRO A 78 -22.54 6.00 4.18
N GLY A 79 -22.29 5.94 2.87
CA GLY A 79 -22.78 4.86 2.01
C GLY A 79 -22.38 3.46 2.48
N ARG A 80 -22.84 2.43 1.78
CA ARG A 80 -22.53 1.04 2.17
C ARG A 80 -21.03 0.78 2.10
N TRP A 81 -20.47 0.25 3.18
CA TRP A 81 -19.11 -0.32 3.21
C TRP A 81 -18.91 -1.25 2.00
N LYS A 82 -17.96 -0.90 1.13
CA LYS A 82 -17.61 -1.75 -0.02
C LYS A 82 -16.96 -3.02 0.50
N LYS A 83 -17.33 -4.15 -0.08
CA LYS A 83 -16.78 -5.46 0.31
C LYS A 83 -15.32 -5.54 -0.16
N LEU A 84 -14.49 -6.30 0.57
CA LEU A 84 -13.12 -6.58 0.14
C LEU A 84 -13.05 -7.29 -1.23
N SER A 85 -14.11 -7.99 -1.61
CA SER A 85 -14.26 -8.69 -2.89
C SER A 85 -14.89 -7.81 -3.99
N ASP A 86 -15.08 -6.51 -3.75
CA ASP A 86 -15.64 -5.60 -4.75
C ASP A 86 -14.70 -5.54 -5.98
N PRO A 87 -15.22 -5.76 -7.21
CA PRO A 87 -14.40 -5.84 -8.41
C PRO A 87 -13.81 -4.50 -8.86
N GLU A 88 -14.36 -3.37 -8.39
CA GLU A 88 -13.90 -2.03 -8.75
C GLU A 88 -13.00 -1.45 -7.66
N TRP A 89 -13.44 -1.56 -6.40
CA TRP A 89 -12.84 -0.86 -5.25
C TRP A 89 -12.24 -1.78 -4.18
N GLY A 90 -12.42 -3.10 -4.31
CA GLY A 90 -11.96 -4.08 -3.34
C GLY A 90 -10.44 -4.30 -3.35
N LEU A 91 -9.99 -5.34 -2.64
CA LEU A 91 -8.56 -5.70 -2.52
C LEU A 91 -7.90 -6.02 -3.86
N PHE A 92 -8.71 -6.43 -4.85
CA PHE A 92 -8.30 -6.66 -6.24
C PHE A 92 -9.02 -5.73 -7.22
N GLY A 93 -9.62 -4.64 -6.72
CA GLY A 93 -10.39 -3.69 -7.49
C GLY A 93 -9.57 -3.05 -8.63
N ARG A 94 -10.14 -3.00 -9.84
CA ARG A 94 -9.45 -2.47 -11.03
C ARG A 94 -9.06 -1.00 -10.88
N ASN A 95 -9.83 -0.22 -10.11
CA ASN A 95 -9.58 1.21 -9.93
C ASN A 95 -8.44 1.48 -8.94
N CYS A 96 -7.95 0.46 -8.23
CA CYS A 96 -7.00 0.62 -7.13
C CYS A 96 -5.55 0.24 -7.46
N GLY A 97 -5.22 -0.13 -8.69
CA GLY A 97 -3.82 -0.39 -9.02
C GLY A 97 -3.59 -1.05 -10.37
N THR A 98 -2.34 -1.02 -10.81
CA THR A 98 -1.88 -1.93 -11.85
C THR A 98 -1.87 -3.38 -11.31
N PRO A 99 -1.88 -4.40 -12.19
CA PRO A 99 -1.87 -5.80 -11.76
C PRO A 99 -0.75 -6.16 -10.77
N LEU A 100 0.41 -5.50 -10.89
CA LEU A 100 1.53 -5.69 -9.97
C LEU A 100 1.25 -5.11 -8.58
N ILE A 101 0.76 -3.87 -8.51
CA ILE A 101 0.41 -3.21 -7.24
C ILE A 101 -0.68 -4.01 -6.52
N LEU A 102 -1.71 -4.47 -7.25
CA LEU A 102 -2.80 -5.27 -6.68
C LEU A 102 -2.30 -6.59 -6.09
N LYS A 103 -1.38 -7.29 -6.78
CA LYS A 103 -0.77 -8.52 -6.26
C LYS A 103 0.05 -8.27 -4.99
N VAL A 104 0.92 -7.26 -5.01
CA VAL A 104 1.77 -6.91 -3.86
C VAL A 104 0.90 -6.52 -2.67
N ARG A 105 -0.09 -5.65 -2.88
CA ARG A 105 -1.08 -5.25 -1.86
C ARG A 105 -1.80 -6.45 -1.28
N ALA A 106 -2.31 -7.35 -2.11
CA ALA A 106 -3.05 -8.52 -1.65
C ALA A 106 -2.18 -9.46 -0.81
N ILE A 107 -0.95 -9.74 -1.25
CA ILE A 107 0.01 -10.58 -0.50
C ILE A 107 0.31 -9.95 0.85
N LEU A 108 0.63 -8.66 0.88
CA LEU A 108 0.97 -7.93 2.10
C LEU A 108 -0.22 -7.84 3.06
N PHE A 109 -1.40 -7.52 2.55
CA PHE A 109 -2.62 -7.42 3.33
C PHE A 109 -3.02 -8.77 3.93
N LEU A 110 -3.09 -9.83 3.12
CA LEU A 110 -3.45 -11.18 3.59
C LEU A 110 -2.38 -11.74 4.54
N GLY A 111 -1.09 -11.47 4.27
CA GLY A 111 0.01 -11.89 5.12
C GLY A 111 0.12 -11.11 6.43
N SER A 112 -0.55 -9.96 6.58
CA SER A 112 -0.50 -9.17 7.81
C SER A 112 -1.09 -9.92 9.01
N ILE A 113 -2.12 -10.74 8.79
CA ILE A 113 -2.76 -11.55 9.85
C ILE A 113 -1.79 -12.60 10.41
N PRO A 114 -1.25 -13.54 9.61
CA PRO A 114 -0.33 -14.55 10.13
C PRO A 114 0.95 -13.92 10.72
N VAL A 115 1.49 -12.85 10.11
CA VAL A 115 2.67 -12.17 10.65
C VAL A 115 2.36 -11.53 12.02
N ALA A 116 1.17 -10.94 12.21
CA ALA A 116 0.74 -10.41 13.49
C ALA A 116 0.60 -11.52 14.55
N PHE A 117 0.03 -12.67 14.20
CA PHE A 117 -0.06 -13.82 15.11
C PHE A 117 1.33 -14.34 15.52
N MET A 118 2.30 -14.30 14.61
CA MET A 118 3.65 -14.79 14.85
C MET A 118 4.59 -13.72 15.44
N GLN A 119 4.12 -12.50 15.72
CA GLN A 119 4.98 -11.38 16.14
C GLN A 119 5.81 -11.68 17.41
N ASN A 120 5.25 -12.44 18.35
CA ASN A 120 5.92 -12.78 19.60
C ASN A 120 7.08 -13.77 19.38
N TRP A 121 7.08 -14.50 18.28
CA TRP A 121 8.10 -15.50 17.94
C TRP A 121 9.13 -14.94 16.96
N LEU A 122 8.66 -14.15 15.98
CA LEU A 122 9.48 -13.53 14.95
C LEU A 122 10.17 -12.25 15.45
N GLY A 123 9.63 -11.64 16.51
CA GLY A 123 10.03 -10.35 17.03
C GLY A 123 9.28 -9.19 16.37
N PRO A 124 9.13 -8.08 17.11
CA PRO A 124 8.29 -6.96 16.71
C PRO A 124 8.82 -6.25 15.45
N GLU A 125 10.13 -6.30 15.18
CA GLU A 125 10.73 -5.58 14.06
C GLU A 125 10.30 -6.15 12.70
N ILE A 126 10.17 -7.47 12.58
CA ILE A 126 9.68 -8.14 11.37
C ILE A 126 8.22 -7.77 11.13
N PHE A 127 7.42 -7.75 12.19
CA PHE A 127 6.03 -7.30 12.13
C PHE A 127 5.94 -5.84 11.66
N TYR A 128 6.74 -4.93 12.24
CA TYR A 128 6.75 -3.52 11.82
C TYR A 128 7.20 -3.35 10.37
N LEU A 129 8.19 -4.11 9.91
CA LEU A 129 8.65 -4.05 8.52
C LEU A 129 7.56 -4.52 7.55
N TRP A 130 6.90 -5.62 7.88
CA TRP A 130 5.77 -6.13 7.09
C TRP A 130 4.65 -5.10 7.03
N PHE A 131 4.28 -4.53 8.17
CA PHE A 131 3.20 -3.55 8.26
C PHE A 131 3.54 -2.25 7.52
N ALA A 132 4.79 -1.77 7.61
CA ALA A 132 5.25 -0.61 6.85
C ALA A 132 5.19 -0.86 5.33
N ALA A 133 5.59 -2.06 4.87
CA ALA A 133 5.43 -2.44 3.47
C ALA A 133 3.96 -2.50 3.05
N THR A 134 3.08 -3.03 3.89
CA THR A 134 1.63 -3.05 3.66
C THR A 134 1.09 -1.63 3.50
N LEU A 135 1.38 -0.71 4.43
CA LEU A 135 0.97 0.69 4.35
C LEU A 135 1.47 1.36 3.06
N LEU A 136 2.75 1.16 2.72
CA LEU A 136 3.32 1.70 1.50
C LEU A 136 2.58 1.20 0.24
N SER A 137 2.20 -0.09 0.21
CA SER A 137 1.42 -0.65 -0.89
C SER A 137 0.00 -0.06 -0.99
N LEU A 138 -0.63 0.25 0.16
CA LEU A 138 -1.95 0.88 0.21
C LEU A 138 -1.90 2.32 -0.31
N GLU A 139 -0.87 3.09 0.07
CA GLU A 139 -0.64 4.44 -0.43
C GLU A 139 -0.39 4.46 -1.93
N LEU A 140 0.38 3.49 -2.45
CA LEU A 140 0.59 3.34 -3.89
C LEU A 140 -0.70 3.04 -4.66
N SER A 141 -1.57 2.21 -4.08
CA SER A 141 -2.91 1.96 -4.60
C SER A 141 -3.78 3.21 -4.58
N LEU A 142 -3.74 3.98 -3.48
CA LEU A 142 -4.49 5.22 -3.36
C LEU A 142 -4.01 6.28 -4.37
N MET A 143 -2.70 6.43 -4.54
CA MET A 143 -2.12 7.32 -5.55
C MET A 143 -2.47 6.91 -6.98
N TYR A 144 -2.55 5.60 -7.26
CA TYR A 144 -3.00 5.13 -8.57
C TYR A 144 -4.46 5.51 -8.80
N ALA A 145 -5.32 5.16 -7.83
CA ALA A 145 -6.74 5.44 -7.89
C ALA A 145 -6.98 6.94 -8.05
N ALA A 146 -6.29 7.79 -7.29
CA ALA A 146 -6.50 9.23 -7.34
C ALA A 146 -6.17 9.85 -8.71
N LEU A 147 -5.36 9.18 -9.52
CA LEU A 147 -5.00 9.65 -10.86
C LEU A 147 -5.79 8.97 -11.98
N HIS A 148 -6.32 7.76 -11.77
CA HIS A 148 -6.89 6.92 -12.84
C HIS A 148 -8.28 6.35 -12.51
N GLY A 149 -8.72 6.41 -11.26
CA GLY A 149 -9.94 5.76 -10.77
C GLY A 149 -11.24 6.39 -11.28
N THR A 150 -11.15 7.47 -12.07
CA THR A 150 -12.30 8.16 -12.68
C THR A 150 -12.16 8.29 -14.20
N SER A 151 -11.26 7.55 -14.85
CA SER A 151 -10.99 7.69 -16.29
C SER A 151 -11.93 6.89 -17.20
N GLU A 152 -13.03 6.34 -16.69
CA GLU A 152 -14.10 5.76 -17.50
C GLU A 152 -15.40 6.51 -17.20
N GLU A 153 -15.60 7.65 -17.87
CA GLU A 153 -16.87 8.16 -18.40
C GLU A 153 -16.67 9.57 -18.99
N ILE A 154 -16.12 9.62 -20.21
CA ILE A 154 -16.69 10.38 -21.36
C ILE A 154 -16.50 9.51 -22.61
#